data_AF-G3NMS2-F1
#
_entry.id   AF-G3NMS2-F1
#
_cell.length_a   1.000
_cell.length_b   1.000
_cell.length_c   1.000
_cell.angle_alpha   90.00
_cell.angle_beta   90.00
_cell.angle_gamma   90.00
#
_symmetry.space_group_name_H-M   'P 1'
#
loop_
_entity.id
_entity.type
_entity.pdbx_description
1 polymer ?
#
loop_
_entity_poly.entity_id
_entity_poly.type
_entity_poly.pdbx_seq_one_letter_code
_entity_poly.pdbx_strand_id
1 'polypeptide(L)'
;KAEVRFHVLTADWIPEDVRRNIFEKNKNRINKAGELLVTSELSRSQQRNLSDCIHKISAILAEASEKPCEPTAEDVALRAARLEKGNMERLKQKKINSALKKSRRVDFD
;
A
#
# COMPACT_ATOMS: atom_id res chain seq x y z
N LYS A 1 -17.36 1.85 21.23
CA LYS A 1 -16.02 2.18 20.67
C LYS A 1 -14.95 1.60 21.59
N ALA A 2 -13.98 0.89 21.03
CA ALA A 2 -12.76 0.49 21.74
C ALA A 2 -11.55 0.91 20.89
N GLU A 3 -10.48 1.31 21.57
CA GLU A 3 -9.22 1.73 20.98
C GLU A 3 -8.09 0.95 21.65
N VAL A 4 -7.19 0.39 20.84
CA VAL A 4 -5.99 -0.29 21.30
C VAL A 4 -4.80 0.37 20.63
N ARG A 5 -3.79 0.71 21.44
CA ARG A 5 -2.54 1.29 20.99
C ARG A 5 -1.38 0.55 21.64
N PHE A 6 -0.36 0.26 20.86
CA PHE A 6 0.91 -0.25 21.38
C PHE A 6 2.06 0.18 20.48
N HIS A 7 3.24 0.29 21.08
CA HIS A 7 4.46 0.66 20.37
C HIS A 7 5.02 -0.57 19.64
N VAL A 8 5.13 -0.49 18.32
CA VAL A 8 5.50 -1.66 17.49
C VAL A 8 6.97 -2.04 17.67
N LEU A 9 7.86 -1.03 17.75
CA LEU A 9 9.30 -1.30 17.81
C LEU A 9 9.77 -1.87 19.15
N THR A 10 9.10 -1.57 20.27
CA THR A 10 9.47 -2.04 21.62
C THR A 10 8.75 -3.33 22.01
N ALA A 11 7.94 -3.90 21.12
CA ALA A 11 7.19 -5.12 21.39
C ALA A 11 8.09 -6.35 21.22
N ASP A 12 8.64 -6.87 22.33
CA ASP A 12 9.56 -8.01 22.34
C ASP A 12 8.93 -9.34 21.88
N TRP A 13 7.60 -9.42 21.92
CA TRP A 13 6.84 -10.60 21.50
C TRP A 13 6.66 -10.70 19.98
N ILE A 14 7.11 -9.71 19.21
CA ILE A 14 7.06 -9.71 17.74
C ILE A 14 8.50 -9.80 17.17
N PRO A 15 8.78 -10.77 16.26
CA PRO A 15 10.05 -10.82 15.55
C PRO A 15 10.38 -9.51 14.82
N GLU A 16 11.65 -9.14 14.76
CA GLU A 16 12.07 -7.84 14.19
C GLU A 16 11.68 -7.69 12.71
N ASP A 17 11.71 -8.77 11.94
CA ASP A 17 11.31 -8.77 10.54
C ASP A 17 9.82 -8.42 10.37
N VAL A 18 8.98 -8.98 11.24
CA VAL A 18 7.55 -8.69 11.26
C VAL A 18 7.30 -7.26 11.73
N ARG A 19 8.06 -6.76 12.73
CA ARG A 19 7.99 -5.36 13.17
C ARG A 19 8.27 -4.39 12.01
N ARG A 20 9.32 -4.65 11.22
CA ARG A 20 9.66 -3.86 10.03
C ARG A 20 8.57 -3.94 8.96
N ASN A 21 8.07 -5.13 8.66
CA ASN A 21 7.00 -5.33 7.68
C ASN A 21 5.70 -4.61 8.10
N ILE A 22 5.33 -4.65 9.38
CA ILE A 22 4.17 -3.90 9.91
C ILE A 22 4.40 -2.41 9.70
N PHE A 23 5.59 -1.91 10.01
CA PHE A 23 5.92 -0.50 9.84
C PHE A 23 5.83 -0.07 8.37
N GLU A 24 6.25 -0.93 7.44
CA GLU A 24 6.20 -0.65 6.01
C GLU A 24 4.78 -0.74 5.43
N LYS A 25 4.02 -1.78 5.78
CA LYS A 25 2.67 -2.02 5.25
C LYS A 25 1.62 -1.10 5.89
N ASN A 26 1.76 -0.75 7.17
CA ASN A 26 0.75 -0.03 7.95
C ASN A 26 1.16 1.40 8.33
N LYS A 27 1.95 2.09 7.50
CA LYS A 27 2.40 3.48 7.73
C LYS A 27 1.27 4.44 8.10
N ASN A 28 0.11 4.29 7.47
CA ASN A 28 -1.04 5.19 7.68
C ASN A 28 -1.71 5.02 9.05
N ARG A 29 -1.48 3.89 9.73
CA ARG A 29 -2.06 3.59 11.05
C ARG A 29 -1.10 3.84 12.21
N ILE A 30 0.11 4.28 11.92
CA ILE A 30 1.18 4.47 12.90
C ILE A 30 1.34 5.97 13.22
N ASN A 31 1.39 6.30 14.50
CA ASN A 31 1.66 7.65 14.99
C ASN A 31 3.14 8.04 14.80
N LYS A 32 3.46 9.34 14.94
CA LYS A 32 4.85 9.83 14.98
C LYS A 32 5.71 9.18 16.07
N ALA A 33 5.07 8.73 17.14
CA ALA A 33 5.71 8.01 18.24
C ALA A 33 5.93 6.50 17.97
N GLY A 34 5.58 5.97 16.79
CA GLY A 34 5.75 4.54 16.48
C GLY A 34 4.68 3.62 17.07
N GLU A 35 3.56 4.18 17.51
CA GLU A 35 2.42 3.44 18.05
C GLU A 35 1.44 3.03 16.94
N LEU A 36 1.05 1.76 16.89
CA LEU A 36 0.00 1.27 16.01
C LEU A 36 -1.36 1.49 16.65
N LEU A 37 -2.24 2.24 15.97
CA LEU A 37 -3.60 2.50 16.42
C LEU A 37 -4.59 1.54 15.75
N VAL A 38 -5.38 0.81 16.55
CA VAL A 38 -6.48 -0.04 16.09
C VAL A 38 -7.77 0.30 16.83
N THR A 39 -8.79 0.69 16.08
CA THR A 39 -10.10 1.07 16.62
C THR A 39 -11.23 0.16 16.11
N SER A 40 -12.23 -0.09 16.95
CA SER A 40 -13.45 -0.79 16.56
C SER A 40 -14.71 -0.16 17.17
N GLU A 41 -15.74 -0.05 16.33
CA GLU A 41 -17.05 0.53 16.64
C GLU A 41 -18.20 -0.37 16.18
N LEU A 42 -17.95 -1.67 15.99
CA LEU A 42 -18.93 -2.61 15.42
C LEU A 42 -20.13 -2.88 16.33
N SER A 43 -19.95 -2.82 17.65
CA SER A 43 -21.00 -3.15 18.62
C SER A 43 -21.15 -2.11 19.71
N ARG A 44 -22.32 -2.11 20.35
CA ARG A 44 -22.62 -1.36 21.58
C ARG A 44 -21.81 -1.87 22.78
N SER A 45 -21.40 -3.13 22.81
CA SER A 45 -20.57 -3.69 23.89
C SER A 45 -19.09 -3.36 23.71
N GLN A 46 -18.44 -2.86 24.75
CA GLN A 46 -17.00 -2.60 24.76
C GLN A 46 -16.18 -3.89 24.62
N GLN A 47 -16.57 -4.96 25.31
CA GLN A 47 -15.88 -6.25 25.26
C GLN A 47 -15.79 -6.81 23.84
N ARG A 48 -16.89 -6.71 23.09
CA ARG A 48 -16.97 -7.18 21.70
C ARG A 48 -16.12 -6.34 20.75
N ASN A 49 -16.04 -5.03 20.99
CA ASN A 49 -15.16 -4.15 20.21
C ASN A 49 -13.68 -4.44 20.53
N LEU A 50 -13.35 -4.77 21.77
CA LEU A 50 -11.99 -5.14 22.19
C LEU A 50 -11.55 -6.45 21.52
N SER A 51 -12.39 -7.49 21.54
CA SER A 51 -12.09 -8.75 20.84
C SER A 51 -11.87 -8.54 19.34
N ASP A 52 -12.65 -7.64 18.72
CA ASP A 52 -12.47 -7.30 17.31
C ASP A 52 -11.15 -6.56 17.05
N CYS A 53 -10.73 -5.64 17.94
CA CYS A 53 -9.41 -5.03 17.85
C CYS A 53 -8.29 -6.07 17.94
N ILE A 54 -8.40 -7.05 18.84
CA ILE A 54 -7.40 -8.13 18.96
C ILE A 54 -7.36 -8.97 17.68
N HIS A 55 -8.52 -9.33 17.11
CA HIS A 55 -8.58 -10.07 15.85
C HIS A 55 -7.94 -9.29 14.70
N LYS A 56 -8.20 -7.98 14.61
CA LYS A 56 -7.55 -7.10 13.63
C LYS A 56 -6.03 -7.05 13.79
N ILE A 57 -5.53 -7.00 15.03
CA ILE A 57 -4.09 -7.04 15.30
C ILE A 57 -3.50 -8.37 14.83
N SER A 58 -4.17 -9.49 15.12
CA SER A 58 -3.75 -10.82 14.65
C SER A 58 -3.71 -10.91 13.12
N ALA A 59 -4.73 -10.39 12.43
CA ALA A 59 -4.75 -10.34 10.97
C ALA A 59 -3.59 -9.51 10.39
N ILE A 60 -3.31 -8.34 10.98
CA ILE A 60 -2.17 -7.50 10.59
C ILE A 60 -0.84 -8.25 10.76
N LEU A 61 -0.69 -9.00 11.87
CA LEU A 61 0.50 -9.81 12.12
C LEU A 61 0.64 -10.94 11.09
N ALA A 62 -0.46 -11.61 10.75
CA ALA A 62 -0.47 -12.66 9.74
C ALA A 62 -0.07 -12.12 8.36
N GLU A 63 -0.66 -11.00 7.93
CA GLU A 63 -0.32 -10.33 6.67
C GLU A 63 1.13 -9.85 6.65
N ALA A 64 1.66 -9.37 7.78
CA ALA A 64 3.06 -8.93 7.88
C ALA A 64 4.05 -10.11 7.92
N SER A 65 3.63 -11.26 8.44
CA SER A 65 4.39 -12.51 8.43
C SER A 65 4.36 -13.21 7.07
N GLU A 66 3.37 -12.92 6.23
CA GLU A 66 3.27 -13.48 4.89
C GLU A 66 4.44 -13.00 4.04
N LYS A 67 5.31 -13.95 3.68
CA LYS A 67 6.45 -13.70 2.79
C LYS A 67 5.91 -13.32 1.42
N PRO A 68 6.42 -12.26 0.77
CA PRO A 68 6.03 -11.96 -0.59
C PRO A 68 6.34 -13.17 -1.46
N CYS A 69 5.31 -13.73 -2.10
CA CYS A 69 5.51 -14.80 -3.07
C CYS A 69 6.47 -14.30 -4.15
N GLU A 70 7.49 -15.10 -4.44
CA GLU A 70 8.37 -14.82 -5.55
C GLU A 70 7.53 -14.77 -6.83
N PRO A 71 7.69 -13.72 -7.65
CA PRO A 71 6.87 -13.59 -8.83
C PRO A 71 7.19 -14.69 -9.83
N THR A 72 6.15 -15.35 -10.31
CA THR A 72 6.25 -16.38 -11.34
C THR A 72 6.79 -15.78 -12.64
N ALA A 73 7.43 -16.59 -13.49
CA ALA A 73 7.96 -16.12 -14.77
C ALA A 73 6.87 -15.45 -15.64
N GLU A 74 5.63 -15.95 -15.57
CA GLU A 74 4.47 -15.36 -16.25
C GLU A 74 4.14 -13.95 -15.73
N ASP A 75 4.20 -13.72 -14.41
CA ASP A 75 3.94 -12.42 -13.78
C ASP A 75 4.99 -11.37 -14.16
N VAL A 76 6.22 -11.82 -14.39
CA VAL A 76 7.32 -10.96 -14.87
C VAL A 76 7.06 -10.57 -16.33
N ALA A 77 6.73 -11.53 -17.19
CA ALA A 77 6.40 -11.27 -18.60
C ALA A 77 5.20 -10.33 -18.73
N LEU A 78 4.15 -10.54 -17.93
CA LEU A 78 2.95 -9.71 -17.94
C LEU A 78 3.23 -8.27 -17.46
N ARG A 79 4.13 -8.10 -16.48
CA ARG A 79 4.63 -6.77 -16.08
C ARG A 79 5.39 -6.08 -17.20
N ALA A 80 6.28 -6.78 -17.89
CA ALA A 80 7.03 -6.23 -19.02
C ALA A 80 6.08 -5.75 -20.14
N ALA A 81 5.10 -6.59 -20.51
CA ALA A 81 4.10 -6.24 -21.53
C ALA A 81 3.27 -4.99 -21.14
N ARG A 82 2.92 -4.84 -19.85
CA ARG A 82 2.22 -3.63 -19.36
C ARG A 82 3.08 -2.38 -19.49
N LEU A 83 4.37 -2.46 -19.17
CA LEU A 83 5.31 -1.35 -19.31
C LEU A 83 5.52 -0.94 -20.77
N GLU A 84 5.66 -1.91 -21.66
CA GLU A 84 5.77 -1.66 -23.11
C GLU A 84 4.52 -0.98 -23.65
N LYS A 85 3.33 -1.47 -23.28
CA LYS A 85 2.06 -0.86 -23.67
C LYS A 85 1.96 0.61 -23.21
N GLY A 86 2.28 0.89 -21.94
CA GLY A 86 2.29 2.25 -21.41
C GLY A 86 3.27 3.17 -22.15
N ASN A 87 4.46 2.65 -22.51
CA ASN A 87 5.43 3.38 -23.30
C ASN A 87 4.95 3.68 -24.73
N MET A 88 4.30 2.71 -25.37
CA MET A 88 3.70 2.90 -26.69
C MET A 88 2.60 3.96 -26.67
N GLU A 89 1.69 3.91 -25.71
CA GLU A 89 0.63 4.90 -25.53
C GLU A 89 1.20 6.30 -25.29
N ARG A 90 2.20 6.42 -24.42
CA ARG A 90 2.92 7.68 -24.17
C ARG A 90 3.55 8.25 -25.45
N LEU A 91 4.21 7.42 -26.26
CA LEU A 91 4.82 7.85 -27.52
C LEU A 91 3.77 8.28 -28.55
N LYS A 92 2.66 7.55 -28.65
CA LYS A 92 1.51 7.93 -29.51
C LYS A 92 0.97 9.30 -29.09
N GLN A 93 0.73 9.51 -27.80
CA GLN A 93 0.24 10.79 -27.30
C GLN A 93 1.22 11.93 -27.57
N LYS A 94 2.53 11.71 -27.40
CA LYS A 94 3.57 12.69 -27.75
C LYS A 94 3.53 13.07 -29.24
N LYS A 95 3.38 12.09 -30.14
CA LYS A 95 3.26 12.34 -31.59
C LYS A 95 2.02 13.17 -31.91
N ILE A 96 0.86 12.81 -31.35
CA ILE A 96 -0.40 13.56 -31.53
C ILE A 96 -0.24 15.01 -31.05
N ASN A 97 0.28 15.20 -29.84
CA ASN A 97 0.49 16.53 -29.26
C ASN A 97 1.48 17.37 -30.10
N SER A 98 2.54 16.76 -30.64
CA SER A 98 3.49 17.45 -31.52
C SER A 98 2.85 17.87 -32.84
N ALA A 99 2.05 17.00 -33.46
CA ALA A 99 1.33 17.30 -34.69
C ALA A 99 0.34 18.46 -34.48
N LEU A 100 -0.44 18.42 -33.40
CA LEU A 100 -1.35 19.50 -33.02
C LEU A 100 -0.63 20.83 -32.77
N LYS A 101 0.57 20.81 -32.17
CA LYS A 101 1.37 22.03 -31.97
C LYS A 101 1.86 22.60 -33.30
N LYS A 102 2.29 21.74 -34.23
CA LYS A 102 2.74 22.16 -35.56
C LYS A 102 1.59 22.76 -36.37
N SER A 103 0.40 22.15 -36.33
CA SER A 103 -0.77 22.64 -37.08
C SER A 103 -1.32 23.97 -36.57
N ARG A 104 -1.00 24.38 -35.33
CA ARG A 104 -1.40 25.68 -34.76
C ARG A 104 -0.38 26.79 -35.02
N ARG A 105 0.77 26.50 -35.63
CA ARG A 105 1.72 27.56 -36.00
C ARG A 105 1.10 28.32 -37.18
N VAL A 106 0.91 29.62 -36.97
CA VAL A 106 0.59 30.56 -38.05
C VAL A 106 1.94 30.98 -38.62
N ASP A 107 2.19 30.67 -39.89
CA ASP A 107 3.35 31.19 -40.60
C ASP A 107 3.08 32.69 -40.87
N PHE A 108 3.94 33.54 -40.32
CA PHE A 108 3.99 34.96 -40.64
C PHE A 108 5.08 35.12 -41.70
N ASP A 109 4.68 35.12 -42.97
CA ASP A 109 5.49 35.64 -44.09
C ASP A 109 5.45 37.17 -44.09
#